data_AF-A0AAJ2L747-F1
#
_entry.id   AF-A0AAJ2L747-F1
#
_cell.length_a   1.000
_cell.length_b   1.000
_cell.length_c   1.000
_cell.angle_alpha   90.00
_cell.angle_beta   90.00
_cell.angle_gamma   90.00
#
_symmetry.space_group_name_H-M   'P 1'
#
loop_
_entity.id
_entity.type
_entity.pdbx_description
1 polymer ?
#
loop_
_entity_poly.entity_id
_entity_poly.type
_entity_poly.pdbx_seq_one_letter_code
_entity_poly.pdbx_strand_id
1 'polypeptide(L)' 'MPLPFLVSFALMFASFAITALLSPRQRIKPASLEEFDFPQIEEGTEQAVFFGDCWTAGWQVLWWGNMRTKKIKKGGKK' A
#
# COMPACT_ATOMS: atom_id res chain seq x y z
N MET A 1 48.54 -8.19 0.57
CA MET A 1 47.43 -7.73 1.42
C MET A 1 47.51 -8.48 2.73
N PRO A 2 47.47 -7.82 3.89
CA PRO A 2 47.62 -8.51 5.16
C PRO A 2 46.46 -9.50 5.34
N LEU A 3 46.77 -10.73 5.78
CA LEU A 3 45.80 -11.78 6.12
C LEU A 3 44.53 -11.27 6.85
N PRO A 4 44.61 -10.33 7.82
CA PRO A 4 43.41 -9.81 8.48
C PRO A 4 42.43 -9.11 7.54
N PHE A 5 42.89 -8.42 6.48
CA PHE A 5 41.99 -7.75 5.55
C PHE A 5 41.16 -8.73 4.74
N LEU A 6 41.74 -9.86 4.30
CA LEU A 6 40.99 -10.89 3.57
C LEU A 6 39.91 -11.54 4.43
N VAL A 7 40.21 -11.79 5.71
CA VAL A 7 39.25 -12.30 6.68
C VAL A 7 38.13 -11.29 6.93
N SER A 8 38.45 -10.00 7.07
CA SER A 8 37.45 -8.94 7.22
C SER A 8 36.52 -8.83 6.00
N PHE A 9 37.06 -8.91 4.77
CA PHE A 9 36.23 -8.91 3.56
C PHE A 9 35.34 -10.15 3.47
N ALA A 10 35.87 -11.34 3.76
CA ALA A 10 35.09 -12.57 3.76
C ALA A 10 33.94 -12.53 4.77
N LEU A 11 34.20 -12.02 5.99
CA LEU A 11 33.18 -11.81 7.02
C LEU A 11 32.12 -10.79 6.60
N MET A 12 32.52 -9.71 5.92
CA MET A 12 31.59 -8.71 5.40
C MET A 12 30.62 -9.31 4.37
N PHE A 13 31.15 -10.06 3.39
CA PHE A 13 30.31 -10.72 2.38
C PHE A 13 29.41 -11.80 2.98
N ALA A 14 29.92 -12.58 3.93
CA ALA A 14 29.12 -13.58 4.63
C ALA A 14 27.96 -12.92 5.41
N SER A 15 28.24 -11.85 6.15
CA SER A 15 27.22 -11.10 6.91
C SER A 15 26.16 -10.47 5.98
N PHE A 16 26.58 -9.90 4.85
CA PHE A 16 25.67 -9.33 3.86
C PHE A 16 24.77 -10.39 3.23
N ALA A 17 25.32 -11.55 2.86
CA ALA A 17 24.55 -12.65 2.29
C ALA A 17 23.51 -13.19 3.29
N ILE A 18 23.90 -13.37 4.55
CA ILE A 18 22.99 -13.79 5.63
C ILE A 18 21.87 -12.77 5.82
N THR A 19 22.21 -11.48 5.86
CA THR A 19 21.23 -10.40 6.02
C THR A 19 20.30 -10.31 4.82
N ALA A 20 20.79 -10.45 3.59
CA ALA A 20 19.96 -10.44 2.39
C ALA A 20 18.98 -11.62 2.34
N LEU A 21 19.39 -12.79 2.85
CA LEU A 21 18.53 -13.98 2.90
C LEU A 21 17.47 -13.88 4.00
N LEU A 22 17.84 -13.34 5.17
CA LEU A 22 16.97 -13.23 6.35
C LEU A 22 16.15 -11.93 6.36
N SER A 23 16.51 -10.94 5.55
CA SER A 23 15.82 -9.64 5.54
C SER A 23 14.35 -9.82 5.14
N PRO A 24 13.41 -9.32 5.95
CA PRO A 24 12.00 -9.39 5.62
C PRO A 24 11.74 -8.60 4.34
N ARG A 25 11.11 -9.25 3.34
CA ARG A 25 10.70 -8.57 2.11
C ARG A 25 9.83 -7.36 2.44
N GLN A 26 10.20 -6.20 1.88
CA GLN A 26 9.42 -4.97 2.03
C GLN A 26 7.97 -5.24 1.63
N ARG A 27 7.05 -4.96 2.56
CA ARG A 27 5.62 -5.04 2.31
C ARG A 27 5.20 -3.70 1.74
N ILE A 28 4.82 -3.68 0.47
CA ILE A 28 4.16 -2.53 -0.13
C ILE A 28 2.92 -2.24 0.71
N LYS A 29 2.84 -1.05 1.30
CA LYS A 29 1.65 -0.62 2.02
C LYS A 29 0.56 -0.39 0.96
N PRO A 30 -0.66 -0.93 1.15
CA PRO A 30 -1.77 -0.56 0.28
C PRO A 30 -2.01 0.94 0.43
N ALA A 31 -2.41 1.58 -0.67
CA ALA A 31 -2.88 2.96 -0.64
C ALA A 31 -4.01 3.09 0.39
N SER A 32 -3.99 4.15 1.20
CA SER A 32 -5.05 4.45 2.16
C SER A 32 -6.21 5.18 1.47
N LEU A 33 -7.37 5.25 2.13
CA LEU A 33 -8.51 6.02 1.62
C LEU A 33 -8.21 7.52 1.50
N GLU A 34 -7.30 8.02 2.35
CA GLU A 34 -6.91 9.43 2.41
C GLU A 34 -6.00 9.86 1.24
N GLU A 35 -5.44 8.89 0.50
CA GLU A 35 -4.64 9.17 -0.70
C GLU A 35 -5.49 9.52 -1.93
N PHE A 36 -6.82 9.39 -1.83
CA PHE A 36 -7.75 9.67 -2.92
C PHE A 36 -8.65 10.85 -2.58
N ASP A 37 -8.87 11.69 -3.58
CA ASP A 37 -9.82 12.79 -3.48
C ASP A 37 -11.21 12.30 -3.90
N PHE A 38 -12.06 12.04 -2.90
CA PHE A 38 -13.44 11.60 -3.11
C PHE A 38 -14.39 12.79 -2.95
N PRO A 39 -15.46 12.88 -3.75
CA PRO A 39 -16.54 13.84 -3.51
C PRO A 39 -17.15 13.59 -2.13
N GLN A 40 -16.85 14.49 -1.20
CA GLN A 40 -17.33 14.51 0.16
C GLN A 40 -17.96 15.85 0.46
N ILE A 41 -18.84 15.84 1.45
CA ILE A 41 -19.51 17.03 1.95
C ILE A 41 -18.60 17.66 3.01
N GLU A 42 -18.29 18.94 2.85
CA GLU A 42 -17.54 19.72 3.83
C GLU A 42 -18.49 20.46 4.79
N GLU A 43 -17.97 20.92 5.92
CA GLU A 43 -18.74 21.69 6.87
C GLU A 43 -19.27 22.98 6.23
N GLY A 44 -20.59 23.20 6.31
CA GLY A 44 -21.27 24.33 5.67
C GLY A 44 -21.85 24.04 4.27
N THR A 45 -21.63 22.83 3.73
CA THR A 45 -22.30 22.41 2.49
C THR A 45 -23.81 22.31 2.72
N GLU A 46 -24.61 22.90 1.83
CA GLU A 46 -26.07 22.90 1.95
C GLU A 46 -26.65 21.48 1.84
N GLN A 47 -27.60 21.17 2.73
CA GLN A 47 -28.31 19.88 2.70
C GLN A 47 -29.54 19.98 1.80
N ALA A 48 -29.49 19.32 0.64
CA ALA A 48 -30.64 19.21 -0.23
C ALA A 48 -31.69 18.23 0.33
N VAL A 49 -32.96 18.66 0.35
CA VAL A 49 -34.11 17.81 0.70
C VAL A 49 -35.01 17.71 -0.52
N PHE A 50 -35.23 16.49 -0.99
CA PHE A 50 -36.05 16.23 -2.17
C PHE A 50 -37.43 15.72 -1.78
N PHE A 51 -38.47 16.23 -2.45
CA PHE A 51 -39.83 15.72 -2.38
C PHE A 51 -40.26 15.27 -3.77
N GLY A 52 -40.58 13.98 -3.91
CA GLY A 52 -40.84 13.36 -5.22
C GLY A 52 -39.56 13.11 -6.03
N ASP A 53 -39.71 12.86 -7.32
CA ASP A 53 -38.58 12.51 -8.21
C ASP A 53 -37.88 13.78 -8.72
N CYS A 54 -36.59 13.89 -8.45
CA CYS A 54 -35.75 15.02 -8.85
C CYS A 54 -34.36 14.55 -9.29
N TRP A 55 -33.82 15.17 -10.33
CA TRP A 55 -32.44 14.97 -10.75
C TRP A 55 -31.54 15.98 -10.05
N THR A 56 -30.41 15.52 -9.54
CA THR A 56 -29.38 16.37 -8.92
C THR A 56 -28.02 16.10 -9.54
N ALA A 57 -27.21 17.16 -9.66
CA ALA A 57 -25.82 17.06 -10.09
C ALA A 57 -24.88 16.72 -8.92
N GLY A 58 -25.31 16.98 -7.68
CA GLY A 58 -24.52 16.71 -6.47
C GLY A 58 -24.56 15.23 -6.11
N TRP A 59 -23.39 14.67 -5.83
CA TRP A 59 -23.23 13.29 -5.34
C TRP A 59 -22.08 13.21 -4.34
N GLN A 60 -22.17 12.26 -3.41
CA GLN A 60 -21.11 11.99 -2.45
C GLN A 60 -20.80 10.49 -2.43
N VAL A 61 -19.56 10.14 -2.09
CA VAL A 61 -19.18 8.74 -1.87
C VAL A 61 -19.49 8.34 -0.43
N LEU A 62 -20.51 7.50 -0.23
CA LEU A 62 -20.85 6.98 1.11
C LEU A 62 -19.93 5.83 1.53
N TRP A 63 -19.50 5.01 0.58
CA TRP A 63 -18.72 3.81 0.86
C TRP A 63 -17.80 3.47 -0.31
N TRP A 64 -16.58 3.04 0.05
CA TRP A 64 -15.59 2.54 -0.90
C TRP A 64 -15.11 1.14 -0.51
N GLY A 65 -14.74 0.35 -1.53
CA GLY A 65 -14.34 -1.04 -1.39
C GLY A 65 -13.10 -1.27 -0.52
N ASN A 66 -12.94 -2.52 -0.08
CA ASN A 66 -11.79 -2.93 0.73
C ASN A 66 -10.48 -2.82 -0.05
N MET A 67 -9.61 -1.88 0.34
CA MET A 67 -8.31 -1.62 -0.29
C MET A 67 -7.21 -2.63 0.09
N ARG A 68 -7.57 -3.70 0.81
CA ARG A 68 -6.62 -4.75 1.21
C ARG A 68 -6.04 -5.48 0.00
N THR A 69 -4.73 -5.41 -0.16
CA THR A 69 -4.01 -6.20 -1.16
C THR A 69 -3.84 -7.65 -0.70
N LYS A 70 -4.19 -8.62 -1.56
CA LYS A 70 -3.89 -10.05 -1.38
C LYS A 70 -2.78 -10.45 -2.34
N LYS A 71 -1.76 -11.16 -1.86
CA LYS A 71 -0.68 -11.67 -2.72
C LYS A 71 -1.26 -12.65 -3.75
N ILE A 72 -1.02 -12.37 -5.03
CA ILE A 72 -1.30 -13.32 -6.11
C ILE A 72 -0.22 -14.41 -6.02
N LYS A 73 -0.62 -15.63 -5.63
CA LYS A 73 0.26 -16.79 -5.73
C LYS A 73 0.18 -17.26 -7.17
N LYS A 74 1.30 -17.21 -7.91
CA LYS A 74 1.41 -17.87 -9.21
C LYS A 74 1.25 -19.37 -8.95
N GLY A 75 0.11 -19.94 -9.34
CA GLY A 75 -0.05 -21.38 -9.38
C GLY A 75 1.00 -21.95 -10.32
N GLY A 76 1.90 -22.77 -9.80
CA GLY A 76 2.85 -23.50 -10.62
C GLY A 76 2.06 -24.33 -11.63
N LYS A 77 2.18 -23.98 -12.91
CA LYS A 77 1.94 -24.97 -13.97
C LYS A 77 3.11 -25.94 -13.87
N LYS A 78 2.79 -27.15 -13.37
CA LYS A 78 3.58 -28.39 -13.34
C LYS A 78 5.07 -28.24 -13.04
#